data_AF-A0A1F9UX74-F1
#
_entry.id   AF-A0A1F9UX74-F1
#
_cell.length_a   1.000
_cell.length_b   1.000
_cell.length_c   1.000
_cell.angle_alpha   90.00
_cell.angle_beta   90.00
_cell.angle_gamma   90.00
#
_symmetry.space_group_name_H-M   'P 1'
#
loop_
_entity.id
_entity.type
_entity.pdbx_description
1 polymer ?
#
loop_
_entity_poly.entity_id
_entity_poly.type
_entity_poly.pdbx_seq_one_letter_code
_entity_poly.pdbx_strand_id
1 'polypeptide(L)'
;MGGMKRSALTRQTPLRAKRATPRTRKTSPCRVRGCRAASASVRVGADERYCRKHATAVADRACGAFVRARDPRCVACGSEDGVQWAHVHTRGMRYVRWDALNSVGLCARCHFAYTRSPARWVKFVERTWPGRWVRILHRELWAERQGGAVDVAEVIRAYREGRSWEMPDSLPGVFLEEV
;
A
#
# COMPACT_ATOMS: atom_id res chain seq x y z
N MET A 1 -34.27 -55.89 -40.44
CA MET A 1 -34.56 -54.48 -40.79
C MET A 1 -35.06 -53.78 -39.54
N GLY A 2 -34.28 -52.86 -38.97
CA GLY A 2 -34.68 -52.15 -37.75
C GLY A 2 -33.86 -50.87 -37.60
N GLY A 3 -34.30 -49.79 -38.24
CA GLY A 3 -33.63 -48.49 -38.19
C GLY A 3 -34.06 -47.69 -36.96
N MET A 4 -33.15 -47.54 -35.99
CA MET A 4 -33.32 -46.62 -34.87
C MET A 4 -33.24 -45.16 -35.36
N LYS A 5 -34.35 -44.41 -35.25
CA LYS A 5 -34.38 -42.97 -35.49
C LYS A 5 -33.83 -42.24 -34.26
N ARG A 6 -32.70 -41.53 -34.40
CA ARG A 6 -32.16 -40.66 -33.35
C ARG A 6 -32.96 -39.36 -33.31
N SER A 7 -33.71 -39.13 -32.23
CA SER A 7 -34.40 -37.87 -31.95
C SER A 7 -33.38 -36.78 -31.56
N ALA A 8 -33.49 -35.60 -32.17
CA ALA A 8 -32.65 -34.45 -31.86
C ALA A 8 -33.12 -33.82 -30.54
N LEU A 9 -32.25 -33.83 -29.52
CA LEU A 9 -32.49 -33.14 -28.24
C LEU A 9 -32.37 -31.63 -28.44
N THR A 10 -33.49 -30.94 -28.70
CA THR A 10 -33.56 -29.47 -28.62
C THR A 10 -33.71 -29.04 -27.16
N ARG A 11 -32.59 -28.91 -26.45
CA ARG A 11 -32.57 -28.19 -25.16
C ARG A 11 -32.68 -26.69 -25.43
N GLN A 12 -33.90 -26.17 -25.53
CA GLN A 12 -34.12 -24.73 -25.40
C GLN A 12 -33.93 -24.36 -23.92
N THR A 13 -32.73 -23.90 -23.56
CA THR A 13 -32.53 -23.25 -22.26
C THR A 13 -33.30 -21.93 -22.30
N PRO A 14 -34.33 -21.73 -21.44
CA PRO A 14 -35.06 -20.48 -21.42
C PRO A 14 -34.08 -19.34 -21.11
N LEU A 15 -34.07 -18.31 -21.96
CA LEU A 15 -33.28 -17.11 -21.75
C LEU A 15 -33.69 -16.50 -20.40
N ARG A 16 -32.84 -16.66 -19.38
CA ARG A 16 -33.04 -16.02 -18.07
C ARG A 16 -33.17 -14.52 -18.32
N ALA A 17 -34.33 -13.95 -18.01
CA ALA A 17 -34.54 -12.51 -18.04
C ALA A 17 -33.37 -11.84 -17.30
N LYS A 18 -32.65 -10.93 -17.98
CA LYS A 18 -31.58 -10.16 -17.35
C LYS A 18 -32.20 -9.45 -16.16
N ARG A 19 -31.87 -9.86 -14.93
CA ARG A 19 -32.27 -9.13 -13.73
C ARG A 19 -31.81 -7.69 -13.95
N ALA A 20 -32.75 -6.75 -13.93
CA ALA A 20 -32.45 -5.33 -13.89
C ALA A 20 -31.68 -5.08 -12.59
N THR A 21 -30.36 -5.15 -12.64
CA THR A 21 -29.52 -4.77 -11.51
C THR A 21 -29.75 -3.27 -11.30
N PRO A 22 -30.14 -2.85 -10.08
CA PRO A 22 -30.29 -1.45 -9.77
C PRO A 22 -29.01 -0.72 -10.17
N ARG A 23 -29.12 0.33 -11.00
CA ARG A 23 -27.98 1.19 -11.31
C ARG A 23 -27.48 1.78 -10.00
N THR A 24 -26.36 1.30 -9.50
CA THR A 24 -25.67 1.86 -8.34
C THR A 24 -25.45 3.34 -8.60
N ARG A 25 -25.94 4.21 -7.70
CA ARG A 25 -25.69 5.65 -7.78
C ARG A 25 -24.18 5.88 -7.94
N LYS A 26 -23.79 6.65 -8.95
CA LYS A 26 -22.38 7.00 -9.16
C LYS A 26 -21.89 7.69 -7.89
N THR A 27 -20.80 7.20 -7.31
CA THR A 27 -20.15 7.87 -6.20
C THR A 27 -19.62 9.23 -6.67
N SER A 28 -19.46 10.17 -5.74
CA SER A 28 -18.90 11.48 -6.06
C SER A 28 -17.58 11.34 -6.83
N PRO A 29 -17.28 12.26 -7.76
CA PRO A 29 -16.09 12.19 -8.59
C PRO A 29 -14.82 12.28 -7.73
N CYS A 30 -13.71 11.80 -8.30
CA CYS A 30 -12.40 11.97 -7.68
C CYS A 30 -12.01 13.45 -7.65
N ARG A 31 -11.43 13.91 -6.53
CA ARG A 31 -10.98 15.30 -6.34
C ARG A 31 -9.94 15.77 -7.36
N VAL A 32 -9.21 14.86 -8.00
CA VAL A 32 -8.20 15.21 -9.00
C VAL A 32 -8.88 15.69 -10.29
N ARG A 33 -8.64 16.94 -10.67
CA ARG A 33 -9.15 17.55 -11.90
C ARG A 33 -8.80 16.69 -13.11
N GLY A 34 -9.78 16.44 -13.97
CA GLY A 34 -9.62 15.63 -15.19
C GLY A 34 -9.57 14.12 -14.94
N CYS A 35 -9.74 13.64 -13.69
CA CYS A 35 -9.87 12.21 -13.43
C CYS A 35 -11.15 11.66 -14.04
N ARG A 36 -11.02 10.64 -14.90
CA ARG A 36 -12.13 9.96 -15.56
C ARG A 36 -12.55 8.65 -14.87
N ALA A 37 -12.07 8.40 -13.64
CA ALA A 37 -12.39 7.19 -12.91
C ALA A 37 -13.89 7.15 -12.60
N ALA A 38 -14.52 5.99 -12.82
CA ALA A 38 -15.96 5.82 -12.61
C ALA A 38 -16.39 5.96 -11.14
N SER A 39 -15.47 5.75 -10.20
CA SER A 39 -15.75 5.86 -8.76
C SER A 39 -14.55 6.37 -7.96
N ALA A 40 -14.83 7.23 -6.97
CA ALA A 40 -13.88 7.64 -5.95
C ALA A 40 -14.14 6.85 -4.66
N SER A 41 -13.57 5.65 -4.58
CA SER A 41 -13.82 4.70 -3.49
C SER A 41 -13.16 5.09 -2.16
N VAL A 42 -12.10 5.91 -2.17
CA VAL A 42 -11.36 6.27 -0.96
C VAL A 42 -11.88 7.62 -0.46
N ARG A 43 -12.44 7.65 0.75
CA ARG A 43 -12.97 8.86 1.39
C ARG A 43 -12.01 9.34 2.48
N VAL A 44 -11.31 10.45 2.23
CA VAL A 44 -10.36 11.04 3.19
C VAL A 44 -11.09 11.97 4.15
N GLY A 45 -12.05 12.75 3.64
CA GLY A 45 -12.88 13.68 4.42
C GLY A 45 -14.33 13.72 3.93
N ALA A 46 -15.11 14.68 4.42
CA ALA A 46 -16.52 14.84 4.03
C ALA A 46 -16.68 14.97 2.50
N ASP A 47 -15.93 15.90 1.91
CA ASP A 47 -15.96 16.27 0.49
C ASP A 47 -14.68 15.85 -0.27
N GLU A 48 -13.76 15.17 0.40
CA GLU A 48 -12.50 14.74 -0.20
C GLU A 48 -12.51 13.24 -0.49
N ARG A 49 -12.59 12.90 -1.78
CA ARG A 49 -12.58 11.53 -2.27
C ARG A 49 -11.59 11.31 -3.40
N TYR A 50 -10.98 10.13 -3.43
CA TYR A 50 -10.03 9.72 -4.46
C TYR A 50 -10.40 8.36 -5.05
N CYS A 51 -10.13 8.20 -6.34
CA CYS A 51 -10.04 6.85 -6.91
C CYS A 51 -8.79 6.15 -6.33
N ARG A 52 -8.74 4.82 -6.39
CA ARG A 52 -7.67 4.03 -5.77
C ARG A 52 -6.25 4.46 -6.22
N LYS A 53 -6.07 4.75 -7.51
CA LYS A 53 -4.82 5.26 -8.09
C LYS A 53 -4.40 6.60 -7.47
N HIS A 54 -5.31 7.58 -7.45
CA HIS A 54 -5.00 8.89 -6.91
C HIS A 54 -4.84 8.88 -5.39
N ALA A 55 -5.58 8.03 -4.67
CA ALA A 55 -5.40 7.85 -3.24
C ALA A 55 -3.97 7.37 -2.92
N THR A 56 -3.47 6.36 -3.66
CA THR A 56 -2.10 5.88 -3.52
C THR A 56 -1.08 7.00 -3.80
N ALA A 57 -1.28 7.80 -4.85
CA ALA A 57 -0.38 8.91 -5.16
C ALA A 57 -0.39 10.02 -4.10
N VAL A 58 -1.55 10.30 -3.50
CA VAL A 58 -1.69 11.28 -2.41
C VAL A 58 -1.03 10.75 -1.13
N ALA A 59 -1.22 9.47 -0.80
CA ALA A 59 -0.55 8.82 0.33
C ALA A 59 0.98 8.80 0.16
N ASP A 60 1.47 8.47 -1.04
CA ASP A 60 2.90 8.52 -1.37
C ASP A 60 3.48 9.93 -1.17
N ARG A 61 2.75 10.97 -1.58
CA ARG A 61 3.19 12.36 -1.39
C ARG A 61 3.20 12.75 0.09
N ALA A 62 2.16 12.39 0.84
CA ALA A 62 2.04 12.73 2.26
C ALA A 62 3.12 12.03 3.10
N CYS A 63 3.28 10.72 2.93
CA CYS A 63 4.33 9.95 3.60
C CYS A 63 5.72 10.45 3.22
N GLY A 64 5.99 10.68 1.93
CA GLY A 64 7.28 11.21 1.49
C GLY A 64 7.58 12.63 2.03
N ALA A 65 6.57 13.48 2.20
CA ALA A 65 6.74 14.78 2.82
C ALA A 65 7.07 14.66 4.31
N PHE A 66 6.35 13.80 5.04
CA PHE A 66 6.63 13.49 6.44
C PHE A 66 8.06 12.96 6.63
N VAL A 67 8.49 12.00 5.81
CA VAL A 67 9.84 11.41 5.91
C VAL A 67 10.93 12.46 5.66
N ARG A 68 10.77 13.34 4.67
CA ARG A 68 11.74 14.42 4.43
C ARG A 68 11.77 15.47 5.54
N ALA A 69 10.64 15.70 6.21
CA ALA A 69 10.59 16.59 7.37
C ALA A 69 11.25 15.96 8.60
N ARG A 70 11.04 14.66 8.83
CA ARG A 70 11.66 13.88 9.91
C ARG A 70 13.16 13.69 9.70
N ASP A 71 13.56 13.39 8.47
CA ASP A 71 14.93 13.10 8.04
C ASP A 71 15.40 14.18 7.04
N PRO A 72 15.69 15.42 7.49
CA PRO A 72 16.11 16.50 6.58
C PRO A 72 17.50 16.24 5.95
N ARG A 73 18.24 15.27 6.50
CA ARG A 73 19.55 14.81 6.02
C ARG A 73 19.51 13.33 5.72
N CYS A 74 20.32 12.90 4.75
CA CYS A 74 20.53 11.51 4.44
C CYS A 74 20.98 10.75 5.69
N VAL A 75 20.16 9.81 6.16
CA VAL A 75 20.46 9.04 7.39
C VAL A 75 21.70 8.16 7.28
N ALA A 76 22.19 7.91 6.07
CA ALA A 76 23.39 7.09 5.83
C ALA A 76 24.70 7.89 5.78
N CYS A 77 24.67 9.12 5.25
CA CYS A 77 25.90 9.90 5.00
C CYS A 77 25.84 11.36 5.43
N GLY A 78 24.73 11.83 6.00
CA GLY A 78 24.55 13.19 6.49
C GLY A 78 24.32 14.29 5.43
N SER A 79 24.30 13.95 4.13
CA SER A 79 24.10 14.93 3.06
C SER A 79 22.68 15.53 3.09
N GLU A 80 22.59 16.85 2.92
CA GLU A 80 21.33 17.60 2.77
C GLU A 80 20.82 17.62 1.32
N ASP A 81 21.66 17.22 0.36
CA ASP A 81 21.35 17.36 -1.06
C ASP A 81 20.29 16.36 -1.51
N GLY A 82 19.11 16.89 -1.82
CA GLY A 82 18.06 16.16 -2.51
C GLY A 82 17.63 14.89 -1.79
N VAL A 83 17.33 14.98 -0.49
CA VAL A 83 16.84 13.84 0.29
C VAL A 83 15.53 13.29 -0.30
N GLN A 84 15.53 12.00 -0.59
CA GLN A 84 14.44 11.22 -1.14
C GLN A 84 13.86 10.28 -0.07
N TRP A 85 12.59 9.95 -0.23
CA TRP A 85 11.97 8.89 0.57
C TRP A 85 12.34 7.53 -0.02
N ALA A 86 13.10 6.75 0.75
CA ALA A 86 13.47 5.38 0.45
C ALA A 86 12.70 4.40 1.34
N HIS A 87 12.40 3.21 0.80
CA HIS A 87 11.78 2.15 1.57
C HIS A 87 12.83 1.15 2.04
N VAL A 88 12.74 0.72 3.30
CA VAL A 88 13.64 -0.30 3.87
C VAL A 88 13.36 -1.66 3.22
N HIS A 89 12.10 -2.05 3.21
CA HIS A 89 11.53 -3.23 2.55
C HIS A 89 10.69 -2.80 1.33
N THR A 90 10.42 -3.73 0.40
CA THR A 90 9.83 -3.40 -0.91
C THR A 90 8.54 -2.57 -0.82
N ARG A 91 8.43 -1.56 -1.69
CA ARG A 91 7.21 -0.76 -1.87
C ARG A 91 6.05 -1.52 -2.52
N GLY A 92 6.32 -2.73 -3.04
CA GLY A 92 5.34 -3.62 -3.66
C GLY A 92 4.35 -4.20 -2.63
N MET A 93 4.81 -4.38 -1.40
CA MET A 93 3.97 -4.82 -0.28
C MET A 93 3.17 -3.63 0.25
N ARG A 94 1.93 -3.52 -0.22
CA ARG A 94 1.08 -2.33 -0.01
C ARG A 94 0.83 -2.03 1.47
N TYR A 95 0.81 -3.04 2.32
CA TYR A 95 0.56 -2.93 3.75
C TYR A 95 1.72 -2.30 4.53
N VAL A 96 2.99 -2.60 4.21
CA VAL A 96 4.14 -1.92 4.81
C VAL A 96 4.60 -0.69 4.03
N ARG A 97 4.02 -0.43 2.85
CA ARG A 97 4.46 0.63 1.93
C ARG A 97 4.56 2.01 2.59
N TRP A 98 3.54 2.40 3.35
CA TRP A 98 3.47 3.70 4.01
C TRP A 98 3.78 3.60 5.49
N ASP A 99 4.37 2.51 5.95
CA ASP A 99 4.77 2.37 7.34
C ASP A 99 5.98 3.28 7.63
N ALA A 100 5.92 4.06 8.71
CA ALA A 100 7.01 4.93 9.12
C ALA A 100 8.30 4.19 9.50
N LEU A 101 8.21 2.93 10.00
CA LEU A 101 9.36 2.06 10.22
C LEU A 101 9.97 1.58 8.91
N ASN A 102 9.16 1.41 7.88
CA ASN A 102 9.61 1.01 6.56
C ASN A 102 10.18 2.18 5.72
N SER A 103 10.23 3.38 6.27
CA SER A 103 10.52 4.60 5.51
C SER A 103 11.71 5.35 6.08
N VAL A 104 12.64 5.80 5.23
CA VAL A 104 13.83 6.57 5.63
C VAL A 104 14.19 7.64 4.58
N GLY A 105 14.82 8.73 5.01
CA GLY A 105 15.35 9.79 4.15
C GLY A 105 16.78 9.52 3.68
N LEU A 106 16.99 9.41 2.36
CA LEU A 106 18.31 9.21 1.77
C LEU A 106 18.58 10.15 0.60
N CYS A 107 19.81 10.62 0.44
CA CYS A 107 20.22 11.27 -0.81
C CYS A 107 20.17 10.26 -1.98
N ALA A 108 20.07 10.76 -3.21
CA ALA A 108 19.93 9.92 -4.41
C ALA A 108 21.05 8.86 -4.55
N ARG A 109 22.29 9.22 -4.21
CA ARG A 109 23.45 8.31 -4.26
C ARG A 109 23.29 7.13 -3.30
N CYS A 110 22.98 7.40 -2.04
CA CYS A 110 22.79 6.36 -1.03
C CYS A 110 21.55 5.52 -1.35
N HIS A 111 20.43 6.15 -1.73
CA HIS A 111 19.21 5.46 -2.11
C HIS A 111 19.49 4.41 -3.19
N PHE A 112 20.13 4.82 -4.28
CA PHE A 112 20.47 3.93 -5.38
C PHE A 112 21.46 2.83 -4.99
N ALA A 113 22.50 3.17 -4.22
CA ALA A 113 23.50 2.19 -3.76
C ALA A 113 22.87 1.06 -2.95
N TYR A 114 21.90 1.38 -2.08
CA TYR A 114 21.21 0.39 -1.27
C TYR A 114 20.15 -0.39 -2.03
N THR A 115 19.37 0.25 -2.92
CA THR A 115 18.42 -0.46 -3.78
C THR A 115 19.11 -1.49 -4.68
N ARG A 116 20.35 -1.25 -5.10
CA ARG A 116 21.15 -2.19 -5.90
C ARG A 116 21.84 -3.29 -5.09
N SER A 117 21.93 -3.15 -3.77
CA SER A 117 22.62 -4.11 -2.91
C SER A 117 21.79 -4.40 -1.65
N PRO A 118 20.80 -5.31 -1.74
CA PRO A 118 19.94 -5.66 -0.61
C PRO A 118 20.71 -6.10 0.64
N ALA A 119 21.79 -6.88 0.48
CA ALA A 119 22.63 -7.31 1.60
C ALA A 119 23.28 -6.11 2.34
N ARG A 120 23.79 -5.13 1.58
CA ARG A 120 24.33 -3.89 2.16
C ARG A 120 23.24 -3.08 2.85
N TRP A 121 22.03 -3.11 2.31
CA TRP A 121 20.88 -2.41 2.89
C TRP A 121 20.46 -3.02 4.22
N VAL A 122 20.27 -4.35 4.28
CA VAL A 122 19.96 -5.07 5.52
C VAL A 122 21.03 -4.81 6.57
N LYS A 123 22.32 -4.93 6.22
CA LYS A 123 23.43 -4.65 7.15
C LYS A 123 23.42 -3.21 7.66
N PHE A 124 23.11 -2.23 6.80
CA PHE A 124 23.00 -0.84 7.21
C PHE A 124 21.83 -0.63 8.18
N VAL A 125 20.65 -1.15 7.82
CA VAL A 125 19.43 -1.02 8.64
C VAL A 125 19.64 -1.64 10.01
N GLU A 126 20.21 -2.84 10.09
CA GLU A 126 20.44 -3.53 11.37
C GLU A 126 21.46 -2.80 12.25
N ARG A 127 22.53 -2.26 11.64
CA ARG A 127 23.52 -1.47 12.38
C ARG A 127 22.96 -0.13 12.88
N THR A 128 22.09 0.51 12.11
CA THR A 128 21.55 1.83 12.44
C THR A 128 20.33 1.75 13.35
N TRP A 129 19.49 0.73 13.17
CA TRP A 129 18.29 0.45 13.96
C TRP A 129 18.15 -1.06 14.19
N PRO A 130 18.80 -1.60 15.23
CA PRO A 130 18.74 -3.01 15.56
C PRO A 130 17.30 -3.54 15.63
N GLY A 131 17.05 -4.70 15.03
CA GLY A 131 15.75 -5.35 14.98
C GLY A 131 14.70 -4.71 14.06
N ARG A 132 14.97 -3.54 13.44
CA ARG A 132 13.99 -2.85 12.59
C ARG A 132 13.56 -3.69 11.40
N TRP A 133 14.51 -4.41 10.78
CA TRP A 133 14.22 -5.28 9.64
C TRP A 133 13.21 -6.38 10.02
N VAL A 134 13.47 -7.06 11.13
CA VAL A 134 12.60 -8.12 11.66
C VAL A 134 11.20 -7.57 11.95
N ARG A 135 11.09 -6.41 12.61
CA ARG A 135 9.78 -5.79 12.89
C ARG A 135 8.98 -5.49 11.63
N ILE A 136 9.61 -4.99 10.56
CA ILE A 136 8.94 -4.74 9.28
C ILE A 136 8.42 -6.06 8.67
N LEU A 137 9.22 -7.12 8.69
CA LEU A 137 8.81 -8.43 8.18
C LEU A 137 7.65 -9.03 9.02
N HIS A 138 7.67 -8.85 10.33
CA HIS A 138 6.56 -9.27 11.19
C HIS A 138 5.25 -8.54 10.85
N ARG A 139 5.32 -7.21 10.63
CA ARG A 139 4.16 -6.40 10.18
C ARG A 139 3.64 -6.85 8.81
N GLU A 140 4.54 -7.19 7.89
CA GLU A 140 4.19 -7.76 6.58
C GLU A 140 3.42 -9.08 6.73
N LEU A 141 3.99 -10.06 7.43
CA LEU A 141 3.40 -11.38 7.62
C LEU A 141 2.07 -11.31 8.36
N TRP A 142 1.97 -10.42 9.35
CA TRP A 142 0.72 -10.19 10.05
C TRP A 142 -0.36 -9.64 9.12
N ALA A 143 -0.03 -8.59 8.35
CA ALA A 143 -0.97 -7.96 7.44
C ALA A 143 -1.44 -8.93 6.35
N GLU A 144 -0.56 -9.78 5.84
CA GLU A 144 -0.92 -10.83 4.88
C GLU A 144 -1.97 -11.79 5.45
N ARG A 145 -1.80 -12.25 6.70
CA ARG A 145 -2.79 -13.12 7.38
C ARG A 145 -4.15 -12.45 7.55
N GLN A 146 -4.18 -11.13 7.72
CA GLN A 146 -5.42 -10.33 7.84
C GLN A 146 -6.04 -9.96 6.49
N GLY A 147 -5.52 -10.48 5.37
CA GLY A 147 -6.02 -10.20 4.02
C GLY A 147 -5.46 -8.92 3.37
N GLY A 148 -4.42 -8.31 3.96
CA GLY A 148 -3.60 -7.27 3.34
C GLY A 148 -4.31 -5.95 3.04
N ALA A 149 -5.45 -5.68 3.68
CA ALA A 149 -6.19 -4.46 3.50
C ALA A 149 -5.53 -3.28 4.23
N VAL A 150 -5.42 -2.14 3.56
CA VAL A 150 -4.90 -0.88 4.13
C VAL A 150 -5.94 0.19 3.96
N ASP A 151 -6.29 0.87 5.07
CA ASP A 151 -7.06 2.10 5.00
C ASP A 151 -6.16 3.25 4.53
N VAL A 152 -6.09 3.42 3.20
CA VAL A 152 -5.34 4.52 2.57
C VAL A 152 -5.87 5.89 2.99
N ALA A 153 -7.14 6.01 3.37
CA ALA A 153 -7.67 7.28 3.84
C ALA A 153 -7.02 7.67 5.18
N GLU A 154 -6.85 6.70 6.08
CA GLU A 154 -6.17 6.92 7.36
C GLU A 154 -4.68 7.23 7.18
N VAL A 155 -3.99 6.53 6.27
CA VAL A 155 -2.61 6.86 5.90
C VAL A 155 -2.48 8.33 5.49
N ILE A 156 -3.40 8.83 4.64
CA ILE A 156 -3.39 10.21 4.18
C ILE A 156 -3.64 11.19 5.33
N ARG A 157 -4.61 10.89 6.20
CA ARG A 157 -4.95 11.74 7.36
C ARG A 157 -3.79 11.83 8.34
N ALA A 158 -3.28 10.69 8.80
CA ALA A 158 -2.18 10.61 9.76
C ALA A 158 -0.99 11.48 9.33
N TYR A 159 -0.50 11.32 8.10
CA TYR A 159 0.65 12.08 7.62
C TYR A 159 0.37 13.57 7.37
N ARG A 160 -0.86 13.95 7.02
CA ARG A 160 -1.23 15.38 6.91
C ARG A 160 -1.34 16.05 8.27
N GLU A 161 -1.67 15.30 9.30
CA GLU A 161 -1.70 15.74 10.70
C GLU A 161 -0.30 15.71 11.35
N GLY A 162 0.75 15.34 10.61
CA GLY A 162 2.11 15.23 11.14
C GLY A 162 2.34 14.02 12.04
N ARG A 163 1.41 13.06 12.09
CA ARG A 163 1.55 11.79 12.81
C ARG A 163 2.15 10.73 11.88
N SER A 164 2.99 9.86 12.41
CA SER A 164 3.37 8.64 11.70
C SER A 164 2.15 7.73 11.56
N TRP A 165 1.97 7.16 10.37
CA TRP A 165 1.16 5.97 10.22
C TRP A 165 2.04 4.74 10.41
N GLU A 166 1.57 3.81 11.24
CA GLU A 166 2.26 2.55 11.52
C GLU A 166 1.27 1.41 11.36
N MET A 167 1.73 0.32 10.74
CA MET A 167 0.97 -0.92 10.77
C MET A 167 0.93 -1.43 12.23
N PRO A 168 -0.23 -1.90 12.73
CA PRO A 168 -0.30 -2.50 14.04
C PRO A 168 0.69 -3.65 14.22
N ASP A 169 1.39 -3.63 15.36
CA ASP A 169 2.22 -4.72 15.85
C ASP A 169 1.30 -5.72 16.59
N SER A 170 0.63 -6.67 15.93
CA SER A 170 -0.12 -7.69 16.69
C SER A 170 -0.10 -9.10 16.13
N LEU A 171 1.07 -9.74 16.16
CA LEU A 171 1.08 -11.18 16.50
C LEU A 171 1.00 -11.29 18.03
N PRO A 172 -0.13 -11.71 18.62
CA PRO A 172 -0.13 -12.07 20.04
C PRO A 172 0.89 -13.19 20.26
N GLY A 173 1.86 -12.98 21.16
CA GLY A 173 2.65 -14.08 21.75
C GLY A 173 4.08 -14.31 21.26
N VAL A 174 4.73 -13.39 20.53
CA VAL A 174 6.18 -13.47 20.31
C VAL A 174 6.87 -12.41 21.18
N PHE A 175 7.09 -12.75 22.44
CA PHE A 175 8.04 -12.01 23.27
C PHE A 175 9.43 -12.23 22.64
N LEU A 176 9.98 -11.18 22.05
CA LEU A 176 11.42 -11.12 21.81
C LEU A 176 12.05 -10.91 23.18
N GLU A 177 12.41 -12.01 23.85
CA GLU A 177 13.30 -11.94 25.01
C GLU A 177 14.59 -11.24 24.56
N GLU A 178 14.99 -10.22 25.29
CA GLU A 178 16.24 -9.50 25.09
C GLU A 178 17.40 -10.50 25.27
N VAL A 179 18.19 -10.70 24.21
CA VAL A 179 19.48 -11.43 24.22
C VAL A 179 20.63 -10.44 24.30
#